data_AF-A0A4R7RZH1-F1
#
_entry.id   AF-A0A4R7RZH1-F1
#
_cell.length_a   1.000
_cell.length_b   1.000
_cell.length_c   1.000
_cell.angle_alpha   90.00
_cell.angle_beta   90.00
_cell.angle_gamma   90.00
#
_symmetry.space_group_name_H-M   'P 1'
#
loop_
_entity.id
_entity.type
_entity.pdbx_description
1 polymer ?
#
loop_
_entity_poly.entity_id
_entity_poly.type
_entity_poly.pdbx_seq_one_letter_code
_entity_poly.pdbx_strand_id
1 'polypeptide(L)'
;MLDPFITLSEAGFSPKDEAGVPEPGVWTPELIASLDWMRLAELVRAIAAHAGCELAGSRVLPDGALVFGMIEQPTTAYPQRALVKISGWNEWGATPESVNHFAREVRTASNTRGILIAPAGFTATALTSAQEHRIETVDAAALCSLLKTLPPERSDLFFTIATTGAFTQPTCPVCLAKLQRVDTDGQERAPQMQVISDRGLYAECVTCDLLDIAPGAEVEFLYPVQTRAMRVCGHATGDFSCDGTITIQAGGTLDGRIAARSVNVLEGGELRGQFRILEGGSLEPFVTKPDRWHWSCSNGQGKEGCAGVFFEPHT
;
A
#
# COMPACT_ATOMS: atom_id res chain seq x y z
N MET A 1 20.35 -41.88 -1.09
CA MET A 1 19.52 -41.94 0.14
C MET A 1 19.85 -40.67 0.90
N LEU A 2 18.87 -39.77 1.02
CA LEU A 2 18.94 -38.47 1.68
C LEU A 2 19.15 -38.64 3.19
N ASP A 3 19.83 -37.71 3.85
CA ASP A 3 19.21 -36.92 4.92
C ASP A 3 20.01 -35.62 5.23
N PRO A 4 19.34 -34.57 5.75
CA PRO A 4 19.24 -33.28 5.07
C PRO A 4 19.13 -32.13 6.09
N PHE A 5 20.20 -31.70 6.73
CA PHE A 5 20.15 -30.53 7.62
C PHE A 5 21.49 -29.81 7.59
N ILE A 6 21.74 -29.07 6.52
CA ILE A 6 22.64 -27.92 6.60
C ILE A 6 21.76 -26.69 6.64
N THR A 7 21.72 -26.12 7.83
CA THR A 7 20.89 -25.03 8.30
C THR A 7 21.10 -23.76 7.49
N LEU A 8 19.97 -23.14 7.15
CA LEU A 8 19.76 -21.83 6.51
C LEU A 8 20.40 -20.62 7.24
N SER A 9 21.31 -20.84 8.20
CA SER A 9 22.05 -19.82 8.93
C SER A 9 23.36 -19.40 8.26
N GLU A 10 23.89 -20.18 7.31
CA GLU A 10 25.11 -19.84 6.56
C GLU A 10 24.84 -19.18 5.20
N ALA A 11 23.56 -18.97 4.83
CA ALA A 11 23.15 -18.32 3.58
C ALA A 11 23.10 -16.78 3.66
N GLY A 12 23.65 -16.15 4.69
CA GLY A 12 23.89 -14.70 4.70
C GLY A 12 22.63 -13.81 4.60
N PHE A 13 21.43 -14.34 4.87
CA PHE A 13 20.21 -13.55 4.96
C PHE A 13 20.16 -12.80 6.29
N SER A 14 20.95 -11.74 6.37
CA SER A 14 20.62 -10.59 7.20
C SER A 14 20.02 -9.55 6.26
N PRO A 15 18.67 -9.38 6.22
CA PRO A 15 18.11 -8.22 5.56
C PRO A 15 18.37 -7.03 6.48
N LYS A 16 19.54 -6.42 6.30
CA LYS A 16 19.62 -4.99 6.57
C LYS A 16 18.87 -4.34 5.41
N ASP A 17 17.68 -3.85 5.72
CA ASP A 17 16.98 -2.82 4.95
C ASP A 17 17.88 -1.58 4.85
N GLU A 18 18.83 -1.63 3.92
CA GLU A 18 19.21 -0.45 3.18
C GLU A 18 18.49 -0.59 1.84
N ALA A 19 17.53 0.29 1.57
CA ALA A 19 16.90 0.45 0.27
C ALA A 19 18.00 0.67 -0.78
N GLY A 20 18.46 -0.42 -1.36
CA GLY A 20 19.54 -0.44 -2.33
C GLY A 20 19.10 0.34 -3.55
N VAL A 21 19.84 1.40 -3.86
CA VAL A 21 19.75 2.05 -5.17
C VAL A 21 19.98 0.96 -6.22
N PRO A 22 19.03 0.70 -7.13
CA PRO A 22 19.19 -0.34 -8.14
C PRO A 22 20.47 -0.07 -8.94
N GLU A 23 21.25 -1.12 -9.22
CA GLU A 23 22.45 -0.98 -10.05
C GLU A 23 22.09 -0.26 -11.36
N PRO A 24 22.84 0.79 -11.75
CA PRO A 24 22.52 1.56 -12.94
C PRO A 24 22.41 0.65 -14.18
N GLY A 25 21.26 0.69 -14.87
CA GLY A 25 21.03 -0.06 -16.11
C GLY A 25 20.44 -1.46 -15.94
N VAL A 26 20.21 -1.95 -14.72
CA VAL A 26 19.64 -3.29 -14.50
C VAL A 26 18.12 -3.22 -14.40
N TRP A 27 17.42 -3.75 -15.40
CA TRP A 27 15.97 -3.93 -15.35
C TRP A 27 15.59 -5.11 -14.45
N THR A 28 14.73 -4.84 -13.47
CA THR A 28 14.05 -5.87 -12.69
C THR A 28 12.54 -5.61 -12.66
N PRO A 29 11.70 -6.64 -12.53
CA PRO A 29 10.26 -6.44 -12.33
C PRO A 29 9.97 -5.54 -11.12
N GLU A 30 10.74 -5.68 -10.04
CA GLU A 30 10.59 -4.91 -8.81
C GLU A 30 10.87 -3.42 -9.06
N LEU A 31 11.89 -3.08 -9.85
CA LEU A 31 12.14 -1.70 -10.27
C LEU A 31 10.92 -1.12 -10.99
N ILE A 32 10.38 -1.84 -11.98
CA ILE A 32 9.25 -1.37 -12.78
C ILE A 32 7.99 -1.21 -11.92
N ALA A 33 7.74 -2.16 -11.00
CA ALA A 33 6.63 -2.10 -10.07
C ALA A 33 6.77 -0.96 -9.04
N SER A 34 8.00 -0.55 -8.69
CA SER A 34 8.24 0.56 -7.76
C SER A 34 8.17 1.96 -8.40
N LEU A 35 8.04 2.06 -9.73
CA LEU A 35 7.98 3.34 -10.42
C LEU A 35 6.71 4.12 -10.05
N ASP A 36 6.89 5.42 -9.83
CA ASP A 36 5.84 6.43 -9.91
C ASP A 36 5.00 6.23 -11.18
N TRP A 37 3.67 6.33 -11.08
CA TRP A 37 2.77 6.13 -12.22
C TRP A 37 3.12 7.03 -13.41
N MET A 38 3.62 8.25 -13.14
CA MET A 38 4.04 9.16 -14.20
C MET A 38 5.31 8.66 -14.91
N ARG A 39 6.27 8.09 -14.17
CA ARG A 39 7.49 7.50 -14.75
C ARG A 39 7.20 6.25 -15.55
N LEU A 40 6.30 5.40 -15.05
CA LEU A 40 5.81 4.26 -15.81
C LEU A 40 5.11 4.71 -17.10
N ALA A 41 4.29 5.76 -17.04
CA ALA A 41 3.61 6.28 -18.23
C ALA A 41 4.58 6.84 -19.27
N GLU A 42 5.60 7.59 -18.83
CA GLU A 42 6.67 8.07 -19.71
C GLU A 42 7.44 6.91 -20.35
N LEU A 43 7.80 5.88 -19.57
CA LEU A 43 8.47 4.69 -20.06
C LEU A 43 7.64 3.96 -21.13
N VAL A 44 6.39 3.63 -20.82
CA VAL A 44 5.48 2.92 -21.74
C VAL A 44 5.28 3.72 -23.04
N ARG A 45 5.08 5.04 -22.93
CA ARG A 45 4.93 5.90 -24.11
C ARG A 45 6.22 5.98 -24.92
N ALA A 46 7.39 6.02 -24.27
CA ALA A 46 8.67 6.03 -24.96
C ALA A 46 8.91 4.71 -25.72
N ILE A 47 8.55 3.56 -25.12
CA ILE A 47 8.59 2.25 -25.78
C ILE A 47 7.66 2.24 -27.00
N ALA A 48 6.41 2.69 -26.86
CA ALA A 48 5.44 2.70 -27.95
C ALA A 48 5.86 3.64 -29.11
N ALA A 49 6.36 4.84 -28.80
CA ALA A 49 6.90 5.75 -29.79
C ALA A 49 8.12 5.17 -30.51
N HIS A 50 9.00 4.48 -29.78
CA HIS A 50 10.15 3.80 -30.37
C HIS A 50 9.75 2.66 -31.31
N ALA A 51 8.67 1.95 -31.00
CA ALA A 51 8.07 0.96 -31.89
C ALA A 51 7.40 1.56 -33.14
N GLY A 52 7.45 2.89 -33.32
CA GLY A 52 6.88 3.58 -34.48
C GLY A 52 5.38 3.84 -34.37
N CYS A 53 4.80 3.77 -33.16
CA CYS A 53 3.39 4.09 -32.94
C CYS A 53 3.17 5.60 -32.89
N GLU A 54 2.07 6.07 -33.48
CA GLU A 54 1.58 7.43 -33.28
C GLU A 54 0.76 7.48 -31.99
N LEU A 55 1.10 8.39 -31.07
CA LEU A 55 0.48 8.49 -29.75
C LEU A 55 -0.50 9.67 -29.69
N ALA A 56 -1.71 9.40 -29.20
CA ALA A 56 -2.64 10.45 -28.82
C ALA A 56 -2.25 11.09 -27.47
N GLY A 57 -2.98 12.16 -27.12
CA GLY A 57 -2.91 12.78 -25.80
C GLY A 57 -3.29 11.79 -24.69
N SER A 58 -2.72 12.01 -23.50
CA SER A 58 -3.02 11.23 -22.31
C SER A 58 -4.14 11.88 -21.51
N ARG A 59 -5.02 11.05 -20.95
CA ARG A 59 -5.98 11.41 -19.91
C ARG A 59 -5.50 10.84 -18.58
N VAL A 60 -5.19 11.71 -17.64
CA VAL A 60 -4.83 11.35 -16.26
C VAL A 60 -6.11 11.31 -15.42
N LEU A 61 -6.28 10.28 -14.60
CA LEU A 61 -7.40 10.10 -13.69
C LEU A 61 -6.96 10.44 -12.24
N PRO A 62 -7.91 10.78 -11.34
CA PRO A 62 -7.57 11.19 -9.97
C PRO A 62 -6.88 10.12 -9.10
N ASP A 63 -7.02 8.86 -9.47
CA ASP A 63 -6.39 7.69 -8.84
C ASP A 63 -4.96 7.42 -9.36
N GLY A 64 -4.43 8.30 -10.22
CA GLY A 64 -3.13 8.12 -10.87
C GLY A 64 -3.17 7.18 -12.08
N ALA A 65 -4.34 6.63 -12.45
CA ALA A 65 -4.47 5.87 -13.67
C ALA A 65 -4.28 6.79 -14.88
N LEU A 66 -3.70 6.26 -15.95
CA LEU A 66 -3.46 7.01 -17.17
C LEU A 66 -3.96 6.22 -18.37
N VAL A 67 -4.73 6.90 -19.23
CA VAL A 67 -5.27 6.32 -20.47
C VAL A 67 -4.77 7.12 -21.66
N PHE A 68 -4.28 6.46 -22.70
CA PHE A 68 -3.96 7.08 -23.98
C PHE A 68 -4.28 6.16 -25.15
N GLY A 69 -4.58 6.76 -26.30
CA GLY A 69 -4.73 6.03 -27.55
C GLY A 69 -3.41 5.97 -28.31
N MET A 70 -3.21 4.91 -29.11
CA MET A 70 -2.12 4.84 -30.07
C MET A 70 -2.56 4.17 -31.38
N ILE A 71 -1.85 4.51 -32.45
CA ILE A 71 -2.00 3.89 -33.77
C ILE A 71 -0.71 3.16 -34.09
N GLU A 72 -0.81 1.84 -34.26
CA GLU A 72 0.28 0.99 -34.72
C GLU A 72 0.28 0.97 -36.24
N GLN A 73 1.48 0.96 -36.82
CA GLN A 73 1.69 0.92 -38.28
C GLN A 73 0.90 2.01 -39.03
N PRO A 74 1.02 3.29 -38.62
CA PRO A 74 0.16 4.38 -39.10
C PRO A 74 0.26 4.62 -40.62
N THR A 75 1.38 4.23 -41.24
CA THR A 75 1.63 4.41 -42.68
C THR A 75 1.06 3.29 -43.56
N THR A 76 0.49 2.25 -42.96
CA THR A 76 -0.05 1.09 -43.70
C THR A 76 -1.51 1.28 -44.10
N ALA A 77 -2.00 0.44 -45.02
CA ALA A 77 -3.41 0.46 -45.45
C ALA A 77 -4.40 0.07 -44.33
N TYR A 78 -3.93 -0.58 -43.26
CA TYR A 78 -4.75 -1.10 -42.17
C TYR A 78 -4.16 -0.74 -40.80
N PRO A 79 -4.15 0.56 -40.43
CA PRO A 79 -3.63 1.00 -39.15
C PRO A 79 -4.44 0.39 -37.99
N GLN A 80 -3.74 -0.15 -37.00
CA GLN A 80 -4.38 -0.77 -35.83
C GLN A 80 -4.46 0.24 -34.70
N ARG A 81 -5.67 0.42 -34.14
CA ARG A 81 -5.88 1.34 -33.01
C ARG A 81 -5.85 0.55 -31.71
N ALA A 82 -5.10 1.06 -30.74
CA ALA A 82 -5.06 0.54 -29.39
C ALA A 82 -5.41 1.64 -28.38
N LEU A 83 -6.19 1.27 -27.36
CA LEU A 83 -6.38 2.06 -26.16
C LEU A 83 -5.53 1.42 -25.07
N VAL A 84 -4.64 2.19 -24.47
CA VAL A 84 -3.74 1.75 -23.42
C VAL A 84 -4.20 2.37 -22.10
N LYS A 85 -4.36 1.55 -21.07
CA LYS A 85 -4.62 2.00 -19.69
C LYS A 85 -3.52 1.48 -18.79
N ILE A 86 -2.95 2.38 -17.99
CA ILE A 86 -2.10 2.07 -16.84
C ILE A 86 -3.00 2.12 -15.62
N SER A 87 -2.95 1.07 -14.80
CA SER A 87 -3.74 0.98 -13.57
C SER A 87 -3.50 2.15 -12.62
N GLY A 88 -4.50 2.45 -11.79
CA GLY A 88 -4.39 3.46 -10.74
C GLY A 88 -3.42 3.01 -9.65
N TRP A 89 -2.88 3.96 -8.89
CA TRP A 89 -1.84 3.68 -7.90
C TRP A 89 -2.31 2.69 -6.84
N ASN A 90 -3.51 2.86 -6.28
CA ASN A 90 -4.08 1.96 -5.28
C ASN A 90 -4.64 0.66 -5.91
N GLU A 91 -4.69 0.58 -7.23
CA GLU A 91 -5.12 -0.60 -8.01
C GLU A 91 -3.96 -1.13 -8.88
N TRP A 92 -2.73 -1.05 -8.37
CA TRP A 92 -1.52 -1.37 -9.14
C TRP A 92 -1.51 -2.79 -9.70
N GLY A 93 -2.25 -3.69 -9.05
CA GLY A 93 -2.60 -5.02 -9.55
C GLY A 93 -4.02 -5.06 -10.09
N ALA A 94 -4.24 -5.81 -11.17
CA ALA A 94 -5.53 -5.89 -11.82
C ALA A 94 -6.45 -6.96 -11.22
N THR A 95 -7.71 -6.58 -11.03
CA THR A 95 -8.83 -7.45 -10.63
C THR A 95 -9.79 -7.66 -11.80
N PRO A 96 -10.70 -8.66 -11.75
CA PRO A 96 -11.72 -8.83 -12.77
C PRO A 96 -12.56 -7.57 -12.98
N GLU A 97 -12.84 -6.82 -11.91
CA GLU A 97 -13.62 -5.59 -11.95
C GLU A 97 -12.90 -4.50 -12.74
N SER A 98 -11.59 -4.32 -12.51
CA SER A 98 -10.81 -3.31 -13.23
C SER A 98 -10.65 -3.66 -14.72
N VAL A 99 -10.49 -4.95 -15.04
CA VAL A 99 -10.50 -5.45 -16.43
C VAL A 99 -11.85 -5.22 -17.10
N ASN A 100 -12.95 -5.59 -16.44
CA ASN A 100 -14.32 -5.41 -16.96
C ASN A 100 -14.66 -3.93 -17.20
N HIS A 101 -14.25 -3.06 -16.28
CA HIS A 101 -14.39 -1.61 -16.42
C HIS A 101 -13.65 -1.12 -17.66
N PHE A 102 -12.37 -1.49 -17.80
CA PHE A 102 -11.58 -1.10 -18.95
C PHE A 102 -12.13 -1.66 -20.27
N ALA A 103 -12.61 -2.90 -20.28
CA ALA A 103 -13.25 -3.49 -21.45
C ALA A 103 -14.50 -2.71 -21.89
N ARG A 104 -15.25 -2.10 -20.97
CA ARG A 104 -16.35 -1.17 -21.32
C ARG A 104 -15.82 0.09 -22.00
N GLU A 105 -14.74 0.67 -21.51
CA GLU A 105 -14.09 1.84 -22.14
C GLU A 105 -13.65 1.50 -23.57
N VAL A 106 -12.96 0.38 -23.76
CA VAL A 106 -12.51 -0.10 -25.09
C VAL A 106 -13.69 -0.30 -26.05
N ARG A 107 -14.82 -0.87 -25.59
CA ARG A 107 -16.01 -1.06 -26.42
C ARG A 107 -16.65 0.24 -26.91
N THR A 108 -16.47 1.33 -26.17
CA THR A 108 -16.95 2.66 -26.60
C THR A 108 -16.01 3.31 -27.62
N ALA A 109 -14.76 2.83 -27.72
CA ALA A 109 -13.81 3.25 -28.74
C ALA A 109 -14.01 2.44 -30.04
N SER A 110 -14.20 3.12 -31.17
CA SER A 110 -14.43 2.48 -32.46
C SER A 110 -13.22 1.70 -32.96
N ASN A 111 -13.40 0.41 -33.27
CA ASN A 111 -12.38 -0.48 -33.86
C ASN A 111 -11.02 -0.43 -33.14
N THR A 112 -11.05 -0.51 -31.81
CA THR A 112 -9.87 -0.33 -30.96
C THR A 112 -9.67 -1.57 -30.09
N ARG A 113 -8.44 -2.07 -30.01
CA ARG A 113 -8.05 -3.12 -29.06
C ARG A 113 -7.63 -2.51 -27.72
N GLY A 114 -7.77 -3.25 -26.63
CA GLY A 114 -7.38 -2.77 -25.29
C GLY A 114 -6.05 -3.35 -24.85
N ILE A 115 -5.20 -2.53 -24.25
CA ILE A 115 -3.99 -2.94 -23.53
C ILE A 115 -4.09 -2.42 -22.09
N LEU A 116 -4.08 -3.31 -21.11
CA LEU A 116 -4.09 -2.97 -19.69
C LEU A 116 -2.73 -3.28 -19.08
N ILE A 117 -2.13 -2.26 -18.46
CA ILE A 117 -0.83 -2.33 -17.81
C ILE A 117 -1.05 -2.29 -16.29
N ALA A 118 -0.75 -3.40 -15.61
CA ALA A 118 -0.89 -3.56 -14.17
C ALA A 118 0.45 -4.05 -13.58
N PRO A 119 1.30 -3.14 -13.06
CA PRO A 119 2.67 -3.48 -12.68
C PRO A 119 2.77 -4.49 -11.54
N ALA A 120 1.81 -4.50 -10.61
CA ALA A 120 1.73 -5.53 -9.56
C ALA A 120 1.08 -6.84 -10.02
N GLY A 121 0.82 -6.99 -11.33
CA GLY A 121 0.33 -8.22 -11.94
C GLY A 121 -1.20 -8.33 -12.01
N PHE A 122 -1.66 -9.54 -12.34
CA PHE A 122 -3.07 -9.86 -12.55
C PHE A 122 -3.46 -11.05 -11.68
N THR A 123 -4.61 -10.95 -11.02
CA THR A 123 -5.23 -12.13 -10.40
C THR A 123 -5.61 -13.16 -11.46
N ALA A 124 -5.68 -14.45 -11.09
CA ALA A 124 -6.05 -15.51 -12.03
C ALA A 124 -7.40 -15.26 -12.72
N THR A 125 -8.37 -14.73 -11.96
CA THR A 125 -9.69 -14.35 -12.48
C THR A 125 -9.63 -13.12 -13.38
N ALA A 126 -8.74 -12.16 -13.11
CA ALA A 126 -8.52 -11.02 -14.01
C ALA A 126 -7.93 -11.46 -15.35
N LEU A 127 -7.01 -12.43 -15.37
CA LEU A 127 -6.46 -13.00 -16.60
C LEU A 127 -7.55 -13.67 -17.44
N THR A 128 -8.44 -14.46 -16.82
CA THR A 128 -9.60 -15.06 -17.51
C THR A 128 -10.51 -13.99 -18.12
N SER A 129 -10.86 -12.95 -17.34
CA SER A 129 -11.69 -11.83 -17.82
C SER A 129 -11.01 -11.07 -18.98
N ALA A 130 -9.69 -10.88 -18.91
CA ALA A 130 -8.95 -10.20 -19.96
C ALA A 130 -8.96 -11.00 -21.27
N GLN A 131 -8.82 -12.33 -21.19
CA GLN A 131 -8.94 -13.22 -22.35
C GLN A 131 -10.34 -13.16 -22.97
N GLU A 132 -11.40 -13.22 -22.16
CA GLU A 132 -12.79 -13.13 -22.61
C GLU A 132 -13.07 -11.81 -23.35
N HIS A 133 -12.50 -10.70 -22.85
CA HIS A 133 -12.66 -9.38 -23.44
C HIS A 133 -11.60 -9.02 -24.49
N ARG A 134 -10.67 -9.94 -24.80
CA ARG A 134 -9.54 -9.73 -25.72
C ARG A 134 -8.72 -8.48 -25.36
N ILE A 135 -8.51 -8.28 -24.06
CA ILE A 135 -7.63 -7.26 -23.52
C ILE A 135 -6.22 -7.84 -23.41
N GLU A 136 -5.25 -7.17 -24.02
CA GLU A 136 -3.84 -7.49 -23.85
C GLU A 136 -3.39 -7.08 -22.44
N THR A 137 -2.76 -8.01 -21.72
CA THR A 137 -2.32 -7.82 -20.35
C THR A 137 -0.81 -7.64 -20.30
N VAL A 138 -0.35 -6.59 -19.62
CA VAL A 138 1.07 -6.29 -19.46
C VAL A 138 1.36 -6.03 -17.99
N ASP A 139 2.26 -6.78 -17.40
CA ASP A 139 2.74 -6.57 -16.03
C ASP A 139 4.21 -6.13 -16.01
N ALA A 140 4.76 -5.92 -14.81
CA ALA A 140 6.16 -5.55 -14.65
C ALA A 140 7.14 -6.60 -15.20
N ALA A 141 6.79 -7.90 -15.11
CA ALA A 141 7.63 -8.97 -15.64
C ALA A 141 7.68 -8.93 -17.17
N ALA A 142 6.53 -8.74 -17.83
CA ALA A 142 6.43 -8.62 -19.28
C ALA A 142 7.19 -7.38 -19.80
N LEU A 143 7.07 -6.23 -19.13
CA LEU A 143 7.84 -5.02 -19.48
C LEU A 143 9.34 -5.24 -19.27
N CYS A 144 9.74 -5.86 -18.16
CA CYS A 144 11.14 -6.17 -17.88
C CYS A 144 11.75 -7.09 -18.95
N SER A 145 11.03 -8.14 -19.33
CA SER A 145 11.44 -9.03 -20.42
C SER A 145 11.60 -8.26 -21.73
N LEU A 146 10.63 -7.42 -22.11
CA LEU A 146 10.71 -6.59 -23.31
C LEU A 146 11.96 -5.71 -23.29
N LEU A 147 12.19 -4.98 -22.20
CA LEU A 147 13.31 -4.05 -22.06
C LEU A 147 14.67 -4.76 -22.17
N LYS A 148 14.79 -5.97 -21.62
CA LYS A 148 15.99 -6.80 -21.73
C LYS A 148 16.27 -7.34 -23.13
N THR A 149 15.25 -7.40 -24.01
CA THR A 149 15.46 -7.84 -25.41
C THR A 149 15.91 -6.71 -26.34
N LEU A 150 15.86 -5.45 -25.89
CA LEU A 150 16.26 -4.31 -26.69
C LEU A 150 17.79 -4.21 -26.81
N PRO A 151 18.30 -3.53 -27.86
CA PRO A 151 19.70 -3.14 -27.92
C PRO A 151 20.12 -2.40 -26.65
N PRO A 152 21.34 -2.61 -26.11
CA PRO A 152 21.80 -2.00 -24.86
C PRO A 152 21.59 -0.49 -24.80
N GLU A 153 21.91 0.22 -25.88
CA GLU A 153 21.79 1.68 -25.95
C GLU A 153 20.34 2.15 -25.79
N ARG A 154 19.37 1.33 -26.23
CA ARG A 154 17.94 1.61 -26.10
C ARG A 154 17.42 1.27 -24.71
N SER A 155 17.85 0.12 -24.18
CA SER A 155 17.57 -0.27 -22.80
C SER A 155 18.04 0.80 -21.81
N ASP A 156 19.25 1.32 -21.98
CA ASP A 156 19.85 2.34 -21.11
C ASP A 156 19.15 3.70 -21.22
N LEU A 157 18.73 4.08 -22.42
CA LEU A 157 17.93 5.29 -22.63
C LEU A 157 16.60 5.21 -21.87
N PHE A 158 15.89 4.09 -21.98
CA PHE A 158 14.64 3.88 -21.25
C PHE A 158 14.85 3.78 -19.75
N PHE A 159 15.99 3.23 -19.30
CA PHE A 159 16.33 3.17 -17.88
C PHE A 159 16.51 4.58 -17.32
N THR A 160 17.21 5.44 -18.07
CA THR A 160 17.38 6.85 -17.71
C THR A 160 16.05 7.59 -17.61
N ILE A 161 15.14 7.37 -18.58
CA ILE A 161 13.79 7.96 -18.56
C ILE A 161 13.03 7.52 -17.31
N ALA A 162 13.00 6.21 -17.03
CA ALA A 162 12.25 5.65 -15.90
C ALA A 162 12.80 6.09 -14.54
N THR A 163 14.12 6.22 -14.40
CA THR A 163 14.81 6.48 -13.12
C THR A 163 15.18 7.96 -12.89
N THR A 164 14.66 8.87 -13.71
CA THR A 164 14.94 10.31 -13.54
C THR A 164 14.27 10.89 -12.29
N GLY A 165 15.08 11.47 -11.40
CA GLY A 165 14.62 12.17 -10.18
C GLY A 165 14.10 11.21 -9.11
N ALA A 166 13.15 11.66 -8.27
CA ALA A 166 12.52 10.82 -7.25
C ALA A 166 11.50 9.86 -7.91
N PHE A 167 12.00 8.82 -8.59
CA PHE A 167 11.20 7.96 -9.46
C PHE A 167 10.29 6.98 -8.71
N THR A 168 10.52 6.70 -7.43
CA THR A 168 9.64 5.86 -6.59
C THR A 168 8.63 6.68 -5.78
N GLN A 169 8.84 7.99 -5.69
CA GLN A 169 7.93 8.89 -5.00
C GLN A 169 6.76 9.22 -5.94
N PRO A 170 5.50 8.91 -5.59
CA PRO A 170 4.40 9.14 -6.49
C PRO A 170 4.15 10.62 -6.74
N THR A 171 3.63 10.91 -7.92
CA THR A 171 3.27 12.26 -8.36
C THR A 171 1.77 12.52 -8.18
N CYS A 172 1.38 13.74 -7.81
CA CYS A 172 -0.02 14.14 -7.74
C CYS A 172 -0.62 14.23 -9.17
N PRO A 173 -1.71 13.51 -9.49
CA PRO A 173 -2.32 13.53 -10.82
C PRO A 173 -2.94 14.89 -11.19
N VAL A 174 -3.14 15.79 -10.21
CA VAL A 174 -3.77 17.10 -10.40
C VAL A 174 -2.73 18.20 -10.61
N CYS A 175 -1.74 18.30 -9.71
CA CYS A 175 -0.75 19.38 -9.74
C CYS A 175 0.62 18.98 -10.30
N LEU A 176 0.86 17.68 -10.51
CA LEU A 176 2.12 17.10 -10.97
C LEU A 176 3.31 17.32 -10.02
N ALA A 177 3.07 17.79 -8.79
CA ALA A 177 4.07 17.82 -7.74
C ALA A 177 4.19 16.45 -7.06
N LYS A 178 5.37 16.15 -6.51
CA LYS A 178 5.58 14.93 -5.72
C LYS A 178 4.73 14.94 -4.44
N LEU A 179 4.15 13.78 -4.12
CA LEU A 179 3.37 13.58 -2.91
C LEU A 179 4.29 13.48 -1.69
N GLN A 180 3.77 13.84 -0.53
CA GLN A 180 4.48 13.73 0.74
C GLN A 180 3.97 12.53 1.50
N ARG A 181 4.88 11.82 2.18
CA ARG A 181 4.51 10.80 3.15
C ARG A 181 3.85 11.50 4.33
N VAL A 182 2.64 11.06 4.67
CA VAL A 182 1.88 11.48 5.84
C VAL A 182 1.62 10.25 6.67
N ASP A 183 2.16 10.24 7.89
CA ASP A 183 1.86 9.20 8.85
C ASP A 183 0.43 9.44 9.38
N THR A 184 -0.41 8.41 9.32
CA THR A 184 -1.81 8.51 9.76
C THR A 184 -1.90 8.75 11.28
N ASP A 185 -0.82 8.48 12.01
CA ASP A 185 -0.68 8.65 13.46
C ASP A 185 -0.44 10.11 13.91
N GLY A 186 -0.45 11.08 13.00
CA GLY A 186 -0.05 12.45 13.29
C GLY A 186 -1.11 13.41 13.81
N GLN A 187 -2.43 13.17 13.64
CA GLN A 187 -3.39 14.29 13.80
C GLN A 187 -4.86 13.97 14.09
N GLU A 188 -5.22 12.78 14.57
CA GLU A 188 -6.45 12.68 15.35
C GLU A 188 -6.09 12.97 16.80
N ARG A 189 -6.66 14.05 17.36
CA ARG A 189 -6.63 14.28 18.81
C ARG A 189 -7.25 13.03 19.43
N ALA A 190 -6.41 12.15 19.95
CA ALA A 190 -6.84 10.96 20.66
C ALA A 190 -7.97 11.39 21.63
N PRO A 191 -9.15 10.76 21.59
CA PRO A 191 -10.24 11.15 22.46
C PRO A 191 -9.73 11.15 23.91
N GLN A 192 -10.09 12.20 24.66
CA GLN A 192 -9.68 12.32 26.06
C GLN A 192 -10.18 11.13 26.89
N MET A 193 -11.30 10.54 26.49
CA MET A 193 -11.88 9.37 27.13
C MET A 193 -12.64 8.55 26.10
N GLN A 194 -12.45 7.23 26.12
CA GLN A 194 -13.23 6.27 25.36
C GLN A 194 -13.85 5.27 26.32
N VAL A 195 -15.17 5.06 26.21
CA VAL A 195 -15.91 4.10 27.04
C VAL A 195 -16.40 2.98 26.13
N ILE A 196 -16.08 1.73 26.48
CA ILE A 196 -16.56 0.54 25.77
C ILE A 196 -17.53 -0.18 26.69
N SER A 197 -18.79 -0.24 26.27
CA SER A 197 -19.88 -0.91 26.99
C SER A 197 -20.44 -2.14 26.27
N ASP A 198 -20.04 -2.37 25.03
CA ASP A 198 -20.57 -3.42 24.19
C ASP A 198 -19.80 -4.75 24.37
N ARG A 199 -20.35 -5.81 23.78
CA ARG A 199 -19.72 -7.13 23.72
C ARG A 199 -19.32 -7.47 22.30
N GLY A 200 -18.11 -7.98 22.10
CA GLY A 200 -17.66 -8.50 20.82
C GLY A 200 -16.22 -8.16 20.46
N LEU A 201 -15.91 -8.35 19.18
CA LEU A 201 -14.59 -8.11 18.60
C LEU A 201 -14.43 -6.64 18.22
N TYR A 202 -13.35 -6.03 18.70
CA TYR A 202 -12.93 -4.68 18.32
C TYR A 202 -11.79 -4.79 17.29
N ALA A 203 -12.12 -4.51 16.03
CA ALA A 203 -11.20 -4.52 14.89
C ALA A 203 -10.60 -3.14 14.58
N GLU A 204 -10.65 -2.21 15.53
CA GLU A 204 -10.13 -0.86 15.39
C GLU A 204 -8.90 -0.65 16.29
N CYS A 205 -7.97 0.19 15.85
CA CYS A 205 -6.83 0.60 16.69
C CYS A 205 -7.33 1.62 17.71
N VAL A 206 -7.20 1.33 19.00
CA VAL A 206 -7.65 2.21 20.07
C VAL A 206 -6.48 3.05 20.58
N THR A 207 -6.55 4.37 20.40
CA THR A 207 -5.60 5.34 20.97
C THR A 207 -6.36 6.44 21.72
N CYS A 208 -6.24 6.50 23.06
CA CYS A 208 -6.95 7.50 23.88
C CYS A 208 -6.20 7.86 25.17
N ASP A 209 -6.54 8.98 25.83
CA ASP A 209 -5.93 9.33 27.13
C ASP A 209 -6.45 8.39 28.23
N LEU A 210 -7.77 8.14 28.28
CA LEU A 210 -8.41 7.25 29.26
C LEU A 210 -9.34 6.25 28.55
N LEU A 211 -9.05 4.96 28.70
CA LEU A 211 -9.95 3.88 28.28
C LEU A 211 -10.74 3.34 29.47
N ASP A 212 -12.06 3.25 29.34
CA ASP A 212 -12.95 2.71 30.36
C ASP A 212 -13.77 1.54 29.81
N ILE A 213 -13.50 0.33 30.31
CA ILE A 213 -14.28 -0.86 30.00
C ILE A 213 -15.39 -0.97 31.03
N ALA A 214 -16.62 -0.73 30.60
CA ALA A 214 -17.77 -0.65 31.48
C ALA A 214 -18.12 -2.02 32.11
N PRO A 215 -18.84 -2.04 33.25
CA PRO A 215 -19.30 -3.28 33.85
C PRO A 215 -20.17 -4.09 32.88
N GLY A 216 -19.92 -5.39 32.76
CA GLY A 216 -20.68 -6.29 31.88
C GLY A 216 -20.30 -6.27 30.40
N ALA A 217 -19.34 -5.41 30.01
CA ALA A 217 -18.68 -5.45 28.71
C ALA A 217 -17.74 -6.67 28.62
N GLU A 218 -17.62 -7.23 27.43
CA GLU A 218 -16.74 -8.36 27.11
C GLU A 218 -16.16 -8.12 25.72
N VAL A 219 -14.93 -7.61 25.68
CA VAL A 219 -14.30 -7.14 24.45
C VAL A 219 -13.01 -7.88 24.17
N GLU A 220 -12.83 -8.26 22.91
CA GLU A 220 -11.57 -8.81 22.40
C GLU A 220 -11.02 -7.86 21.33
N PHE A 221 -9.83 -7.30 21.59
CA PHE A 221 -9.15 -6.38 20.69
C PHE A 221 -8.26 -7.15 19.71
N LEU A 222 -8.50 -6.95 18.41
CA LEU A 222 -7.68 -7.54 17.35
C LEU A 222 -6.37 -6.79 17.13
N TYR A 223 -6.30 -5.54 17.56
CA TYR A 223 -5.14 -4.67 17.42
C TYR A 223 -4.67 -4.15 18.78
N PRO A 224 -3.39 -3.75 18.89
CA PRO A 224 -2.86 -3.19 20.13
C PRO A 224 -3.61 -1.93 20.58
N VAL A 225 -3.93 -1.88 21.86
CA VAL A 225 -4.59 -0.75 22.52
C VAL A 225 -3.52 0.14 23.16
N GLN A 226 -3.50 1.43 22.82
CA GLN A 226 -2.58 2.43 23.37
C GLN A 226 -3.31 3.47 24.21
N THR A 227 -2.95 3.59 25.48
CA THR A 227 -3.65 4.50 26.40
C THR A 227 -2.69 5.18 27.38
N ARG A 228 -3.08 6.32 27.98
CA ARG A 228 -2.34 6.86 29.14
C ARG A 228 -2.83 6.31 30.47
N ALA A 229 -4.11 6.01 30.55
CA ALA A 229 -4.73 5.39 31.71
C ALA A 229 -5.85 4.45 31.25
N MET A 230 -6.08 3.40 32.02
CA MET A 230 -7.13 2.43 31.72
C MET A 230 -7.89 2.06 33.00
N ARG A 231 -9.22 2.00 32.91
CA ARG A 231 -10.10 1.46 33.94
C ARG A 231 -10.85 0.26 33.39
N VAL A 232 -10.80 -0.86 34.10
CA VAL A 232 -11.39 -2.12 33.65
C VAL A 232 -12.42 -2.60 34.68
N CYS A 233 -13.70 -2.45 34.37
CA CYS A 233 -14.81 -2.97 35.17
C CYS A 233 -15.49 -4.19 34.53
N GLY A 234 -15.24 -4.44 33.23
CA GLY A 234 -15.71 -5.61 32.48
C GLY A 234 -14.56 -6.57 32.12
N HIS A 235 -14.74 -7.38 31.08
CA HIS A 235 -13.71 -8.29 30.55
C HIS A 235 -13.08 -7.71 29.28
N ALA A 236 -11.76 -7.64 29.25
CA ALA A 236 -11.00 -7.15 28.10
C ALA A 236 -9.84 -8.11 27.78
N THR A 237 -9.74 -8.51 26.51
CA THR A 237 -8.70 -9.41 26.00
C THR A 237 -7.96 -8.76 24.85
N GLY A 238 -6.62 -8.80 24.86
CA GLY A 238 -5.81 -8.27 23.75
C GLY A 238 -4.39 -7.85 24.14
N ASP A 239 -3.78 -7.04 23.29
CA ASP A 239 -2.45 -6.45 23.53
C ASP A 239 -2.62 -5.01 24.02
N PHE A 240 -2.10 -4.69 25.20
CA PHE A 240 -2.29 -3.40 25.85
C PHE A 240 -0.94 -2.71 26.12
N SER A 241 -0.85 -1.44 25.75
CA SER A 241 0.25 -0.54 26.09
C SER A 241 -0.31 0.69 26.79
N CYS A 242 0.06 0.86 28.06
CA CYS A 242 -0.44 1.94 28.92
C CYS A 242 0.71 2.78 29.49
N ASP A 243 0.70 4.07 29.20
CA ASP A 243 1.75 5.00 29.62
C ASP A 243 1.64 5.42 31.09
N GLY A 244 0.61 4.96 31.79
CA GLY A 244 0.34 5.30 33.18
C GLY A 244 -0.20 4.12 33.96
N THR A 245 -1.34 4.31 34.61
CA THR A 245 -1.92 3.32 35.53
C THR A 245 -3.08 2.61 34.88
N ILE A 246 -3.02 1.27 34.89
CA ILE A 246 -4.17 0.41 34.64
C ILE A 246 -4.83 0.11 36.00
N THR A 247 -6.11 0.41 36.14
CA THR A 247 -6.89 0.07 37.35
C THR A 247 -7.96 -0.97 37.01
N ILE A 248 -7.81 -2.17 37.54
CA ILE A 248 -8.80 -3.24 37.43
C ILE A 248 -9.72 -3.16 38.63
N GLN A 249 -11.00 -2.89 38.39
CA GLN A 249 -12.03 -2.75 39.40
C GLN A 249 -12.56 -4.13 39.83
N ALA A 250 -13.36 -4.17 40.90
CA ALA A 250 -14.00 -5.39 41.36
C ALA A 250 -14.89 -6.00 40.26
N GLY A 251 -14.65 -7.28 39.92
CA GLY A 251 -15.34 -7.99 38.84
C GLY A 251 -14.79 -7.71 37.43
N GLY A 252 -13.77 -6.87 37.30
CA GLY A 252 -13.06 -6.64 36.05
C GLY A 252 -12.02 -7.74 35.76
N THR A 253 -11.83 -8.06 34.49
CA THR A 253 -10.80 -9.01 34.04
C THR A 253 -10.04 -8.42 32.86
N LEU A 254 -8.71 -8.44 32.94
CA LEU A 254 -7.83 -8.06 31.85
C LEU A 254 -6.95 -9.24 31.47
N ASP A 255 -7.01 -9.70 30.22
CA ASP A 255 -6.27 -10.85 29.70
C ASP A 255 -5.44 -10.47 28.46
N GLY A 256 -4.24 -11.04 28.32
CA GLY A 256 -3.37 -10.88 27.14
C GLY A 256 -1.97 -10.34 27.45
N ARG A 257 -1.37 -9.57 26.53
CA ARG A 257 -0.01 -9.02 26.70
C ARG A 257 -0.09 -7.56 27.12
N ILE A 258 0.41 -7.25 28.31
CA ILE A 258 0.18 -5.97 28.97
C ILE A 258 1.51 -5.31 29.30
N ALA A 259 1.75 -4.13 28.72
CA ALA A 259 2.84 -3.23 29.08
C ALA A 259 2.25 -2.00 29.77
N ALA A 260 2.61 -1.76 31.04
CA ALA A 260 2.12 -0.61 31.78
C ALA A 260 3.17 -0.05 32.73
N ARG A 261 3.10 1.24 33.09
CA ARG A 261 3.96 1.78 34.17
C ARG A 261 3.55 1.28 35.54
N SER A 262 2.24 1.12 35.75
CA SER A 262 1.69 0.63 37.01
C SER A 262 0.36 -0.08 36.76
N VAL A 263 0.10 -1.11 37.55
CA VAL A 263 -1.17 -1.83 37.54
C VAL A 263 -1.69 -1.87 38.98
N ASN A 264 -2.92 -1.39 39.17
CA ASN A 264 -3.64 -1.46 40.43
C ASN A 264 -4.81 -2.45 40.27
N VAL A 265 -4.78 -3.53 41.03
CA VAL A 265 -5.82 -4.55 41.01
C VAL A 265 -6.59 -4.45 42.32
N LEU A 266 -7.85 -4.02 42.25
CA LEU A 266 -8.73 -3.93 43.40
C LEU A 266 -9.29 -5.31 43.77
N GLU A 267 -9.85 -5.44 44.98
CA GLU A 267 -10.42 -6.69 45.47
C GLU A 267 -11.49 -7.23 44.51
N GLY A 268 -11.31 -8.47 44.05
CA GLY A 268 -12.18 -9.11 43.06
C GLY A 268 -11.86 -8.77 41.60
N GLY A 269 -10.80 -8.01 41.32
CA GLY A 269 -10.27 -7.83 39.96
C GLY A 269 -9.30 -8.96 39.59
N GLU A 270 -9.27 -9.32 38.31
CA GLU A 270 -8.40 -10.38 37.78
C GLU A 270 -7.49 -9.87 36.67
N LEU A 271 -6.20 -10.21 36.76
CA LEU A 271 -5.19 -9.95 35.75
C LEU A 271 -4.64 -11.28 35.25
N ARG A 272 -4.73 -11.54 33.95
CA ARG A 272 -4.30 -12.79 33.30
C ARG A 272 -3.38 -12.47 32.11
N GLY A 273 -2.47 -13.39 31.79
CA GLY A 273 -1.55 -13.25 30.65
C GLY A 273 -0.13 -12.78 30.99
N GLN A 274 0.56 -12.21 30.01
CA GLN A 274 1.95 -11.78 30.12
C GLN A 274 2.00 -10.29 30.45
N PHE A 275 2.76 -9.91 31.49
CA PHE A 275 2.85 -8.51 31.91
C PHE A 275 4.30 -8.03 32.00
N ARG A 276 4.52 -6.76 31.66
CA ARG A 276 5.77 -6.03 31.84
C ARG A 276 5.51 -4.67 32.45
N ILE A 277 6.14 -4.42 33.59
CA ILE A 277 6.15 -3.11 34.22
C ILE A 277 7.28 -2.28 33.60
N LEU A 278 6.95 -1.10 33.10
CA LEU A 278 7.89 -0.24 32.39
C LEU A 278 8.61 0.69 33.38
N GLU A 279 9.92 0.48 33.58
CA GLU A 279 10.79 1.37 34.37
C GLU A 279 11.54 2.34 33.43
N GLY A 280 11.28 3.65 33.57
CA GLY A 280 12.08 4.78 33.05
C GLY A 280 12.67 4.72 31.62
N GLY A 281 12.15 5.53 30.69
CA GLY A 281 12.65 5.70 29.32
C GLY A 281 11.70 5.12 28.26
N SER A 282 11.78 5.62 27.01
CA SER A 282 10.82 5.44 25.91
C SER A 282 10.13 4.08 25.84
N LEU A 283 8.81 4.11 25.63
CA LEU A 283 7.95 2.93 25.51
C LEU A 283 8.27 2.23 24.19
N GLU A 284 8.85 1.04 24.25
CA GLU A 284 8.81 0.11 23.13
C GLU A 284 7.58 -0.78 23.34
N PRO A 285 6.45 -0.51 22.66
CA PRO A 285 5.31 -1.42 22.71
C PRO A 285 5.75 -2.82 22.24
N PHE A 286 5.18 -3.88 22.84
CA PHE A 286 5.45 -5.27 22.45
C PHE A 286 5.13 -5.58 20.98
N VAL A 287 4.36 -4.70 20.34
CA VAL A 287 3.92 -4.82 18.97
C VAL A 287 4.13 -3.46 18.32
N THR A 288 5.01 -3.42 17.32
CA THR A 288 5.17 -2.28 16.41
C THR A 288 3.81 -2.04 15.77
N LYS A 289 3.24 -0.84 15.93
CA LYS A 289 2.06 -0.45 15.16
C LYS A 289 2.34 -0.76 13.69
N PRO A 290 1.40 -1.34 12.93
CA PRO A 290 1.53 -1.31 11.48
C PRO A 290 1.60 0.17 11.10
N ASP A 291 2.76 0.57 10.59
CA ASP A 291 3.09 1.94 10.25
C ASP A 291 2.18 2.36 9.08
N ARG A 292 0.95 2.77 9.40
CA ARG A 292 -0.04 3.17 8.41
C ARG A 292 0.28 4.59 7.99
N TRP A 293 1.14 4.71 6.99
CA TRP A 293 1.41 5.96 6.32
C TRP A 293 0.82 5.93 4.91
N HIS A 294 0.61 7.10 4.33
CA HIS A 294 0.13 7.25 2.97
C HIS A 294 0.79 8.44 2.28
N TRP A 295 0.67 8.51 0.98
CA TRP A 295 1.09 9.65 0.18
C TRP A 295 -0.08 10.63 0.01
N SER A 296 0.16 11.91 0.30
CA SER A 296 -0.83 12.98 0.07
C SER A 296 -0.20 14.21 -0.57
N CYS A 297 -1.01 15.04 -1.21
CA CYS A 297 -0.55 16.27 -1.83
C CYS A 297 -0.64 17.43 -0.82
N SER A 298 0.48 18.14 -0.61
CA SER A 298 0.50 19.37 0.20
C SER A 298 -0.27 20.54 -0.43
N ASN A 299 -0.70 20.40 -1.68
CA ASN A 299 -1.40 21.41 -2.46
C ASN A 299 -0.69 22.78 -2.50
N GLY A 300 0.64 22.81 -2.64
CA GLY A 300 1.40 24.06 -2.68
C GLY A 300 1.01 25.02 -3.81
N GLN A 301 0.27 24.56 -4.82
CA GLN A 301 -0.24 25.38 -5.94
C GLN A 301 -1.71 25.78 -5.81
N GLY A 302 -2.41 25.36 -4.74
CA GLY A 302 -3.82 25.70 -4.49
C GLY A 302 -4.81 25.15 -5.53
N LYS A 303 -4.50 24.02 -6.18
CA LYS A 303 -5.40 23.40 -7.18
C LYS A 303 -6.52 22.62 -6.50
N GLU A 304 -7.74 22.81 -6.99
CA GLU A 304 -8.90 22.02 -6.57
C GLU A 304 -8.69 20.54 -6.92
N GLY A 305 -9.05 19.65 -5.99
CA GLY A 305 -8.85 18.20 -6.14
C GLY A 305 -7.56 17.66 -5.54
N CYS A 306 -6.53 18.49 -5.31
CA CYS A 306 -5.27 18.01 -4.69
C CYS A 306 -5.46 17.45 -3.28
N ALA A 307 -6.34 18.05 -2.48
CA ALA A 307 -6.61 17.61 -1.11
C ALA A 307 -7.26 16.22 -1.01
N GLY A 308 -7.87 15.74 -2.11
CA GLY A 308 -8.47 14.40 -2.17
C GLY A 308 -7.52 13.33 -2.70
N VAL A 309 -6.29 13.68 -3.07
CA VAL A 309 -5.31 12.70 -3.58
C VAL A 309 -4.67 11.98 -2.40
N PHE A 310 -4.97 10.68 -2.31
CA PHE A 310 -4.44 9.75 -1.32
C PHE A 310 -3.96 8.48 -2.03
N PHE A 311 -2.71 8.11 -1.81
CA PHE A 311 -2.08 6.93 -2.40
C PHE A 311 -1.48 6.05 -1.30
N GLU A 312 -1.81 4.75 -1.33
CA GLU A 312 -1.26 3.77 -0.40
C GLU A 312 0.21 3.46 -0.72
N PRO A 313 1.04 3.12 0.26
CA PRO A 313 2.40 2.70 -0.01
C PRO A 313 2.40 1.36 -0.75
N HIS A 314 3.19 1.25 -1.82
CA HIS A 314 3.52 -0.05 -2.40
C HIS A 314 4.61 -0.69 -1.54
N THR A 315 4.40 -1.96 -1.17
CA THR A 315 5.36 -2.80 -0.43
C THR A 315 6.30 -3.53 -1.37
#